data_AF-A0A520KND0-F1
#
_entry.id   AF-A0A520KND0-F1
#
_cell.length_a   1.000
_cell.length_b   1.000
_cell.length_c   1.000
_cell.angle_alpha   90.00
_cell.angle_beta   90.00
_cell.angle_gamma   90.00
#
_symmetry.space_group_name_H-M   'P 1'
#
loop_
_entity.id
_entity.type
_entity.pdbx_description
1 polymer ?
#
loop_
_entity_poly.entity_id
_entity_poly.type
_entity_poly.pdbx_seq_one_letter_code
_entity_poly.pdbx_strand_id
1 'polypeptide(L)'
;MNQIRWKLTEELNAEPTYGHITKKRRKELNLEKTHRNDAFVIAGANGNEERCEPYEVTHQKRNNRKLQVNRNSHGRSVRKKKYDIQPKDLIQKREKIRESKGVFSYGRYVRIDDEEEDYWKVKEVEIVKYGQGLQFKSIHPPPKIKDLRKGSS
;
A
#
# COMPACT_ATOMS: atom_id res chain seq x y z
N MET A 1 28.16 -4.63 4.53
CA MET A 1 27.63 -3.31 4.11
C MET A 1 27.59 -3.30 2.59
N ASN A 2 26.49 -2.91 1.93
CA ASN A 2 26.29 -3.15 0.49
C ASN A 2 27.09 -2.14 -0.37
N GLN A 3 27.94 -2.61 -1.28
CA GLN A 3 28.76 -1.79 -2.19
C GLN A 3 27.93 -0.82 -3.04
N ILE A 4 26.70 -1.20 -3.40
CA ILE A 4 25.77 -0.35 -4.16
C ILE A 4 25.43 0.93 -3.38
N ARG A 5 25.34 0.86 -2.04
CA ARG A 5 25.02 2.02 -1.20
C ARG A 5 26.08 3.10 -1.35
N TRP A 6 27.35 2.71 -1.35
CA TRP A 6 28.48 3.64 -1.39
C TRP A 6 28.57 4.36 -2.74
N LYS A 7 28.45 3.60 -3.84
CA LYS A 7 28.38 4.17 -5.19
C LYS A 7 27.27 5.22 -5.33
N LEU A 8 26.07 4.93 -4.81
CA LEU A 8 24.96 5.88 -4.87
C LEU A 8 25.21 7.16 -4.06
N THR A 9 25.84 7.07 -2.88
CA THR A 9 26.18 8.26 -2.10
C THR A 9 27.24 9.13 -2.78
N GLU A 10 28.22 8.50 -3.44
CA GLU A 10 29.25 9.22 -4.20
C GLU A 10 28.66 9.91 -5.43
N GLU A 11 27.86 9.19 -6.23
CA GLU A 11 27.22 9.75 -7.44
C GLU A 11 26.25 10.89 -7.13
N LEU A 12 25.49 10.79 -6.04
CA LEU A 12 24.50 11.80 -5.64
C LEU A 12 25.08 12.89 -4.72
N ASN A 13 26.36 12.84 -4.38
CA ASN A 13 27.01 13.69 -3.39
C ASN A 13 26.19 13.82 -2.09
N ALA A 14 25.67 12.68 -1.61
CA ALA A 14 24.73 12.63 -0.50
C ALA A 14 25.40 12.08 0.77
N GLU A 15 25.14 12.70 1.91
CA GLU A 15 25.69 12.24 3.19
C GLU A 15 25.00 10.95 3.67
N PRO A 16 25.75 9.88 3.97
CA PRO A 16 25.17 8.66 4.50
C PRO A 16 24.73 8.86 5.96
N THR A 17 23.47 8.54 6.25
CA THR A 17 22.97 8.44 7.62
C THR A 17 22.93 7.00 8.13
N TYR A 18 22.85 6.83 9.45
CA TYR A 18 22.76 5.54 10.12
C TYR A 18 21.62 5.52 11.14
N GLY A 19 20.96 4.37 11.26
CA GLY A 19 19.78 4.22 12.13
C GLY A 19 20.05 4.47 13.63
N HIS A 20 21.28 4.29 14.10
CA HIS A 20 21.62 4.59 15.50
C HIS A 20 21.71 6.11 15.75
N ILE A 21 22.20 6.89 14.78
CA ILE A 21 22.27 8.36 14.84
C ILE A 21 20.86 8.94 14.86
N THR A 22 20.01 8.49 13.94
CA THR A 22 18.60 8.95 13.87
C THR A 22 17.84 8.60 15.14
N LYS A 23 18.04 7.38 15.67
CA LYS A 23 17.43 6.96 16.95
C LYS A 23 17.88 7.82 18.12
N LYS A 24 19.15 8.23 18.19
CA LYS A 24 19.68 9.09 19.26
C LYS A 24 19.05 10.48 19.20
N ARG A 25 19.13 11.15 18.06
CA ARG A 25 18.53 12.48 17.85
C ARG A 25 17.02 12.49 18.09
N ARG A 26 16.32 11.43 17.65
CA ARG A 26 14.89 11.26 17.90
C ARG A 26 14.55 11.21 19.40
N LYS A 27 15.40 10.57 20.22
CA LYS A 27 15.23 10.55 21.68
C LYS A 27 15.51 11.91 22.31
N GLU A 28 16.54 12.61 21.85
CA GLU A 28 16.88 13.96 22.34
C GLU A 28 15.74 14.95 22.10
N LEU A 29 15.03 14.82 20.98
CA LEU A 29 13.85 15.63 20.63
C LEU A 29 12.51 15.08 21.17
N ASN A 30 12.52 14.01 21.99
CA ASN A 30 11.32 13.35 22.53
C ASN A 30 10.28 12.94 21.45
N LEU A 31 10.73 12.52 20.27
CA LEU A 31 9.87 12.15 19.15
C LEU A 31 9.58 10.64 19.10
N GLU A 32 8.34 10.27 18.84
CA GLU A 32 7.96 8.88 18.62
C GLU A 32 8.52 8.32 17.30
N LYS A 33 8.69 6.99 17.25
CA LYS A 33 9.20 6.32 16.05
C LYS A 33 8.14 6.30 14.96
N THR A 34 8.28 7.17 13.97
CA THR A 34 7.46 7.20 12.77
C THR A 34 8.32 7.48 11.55
N HIS A 35 7.89 7.06 10.35
CA HIS A 35 8.64 7.34 9.11
C HIS A 35 8.86 8.84 8.89
N ARG A 36 7.86 9.65 9.27
CA ARG A 36 7.93 11.11 9.18
C ARG A 36 8.94 11.71 10.16
N ASN A 37 8.91 11.29 11.42
CA ASN A 37 9.85 11.79 12.43
C ASN A 37 11.28 11.36 12.12
N ASP A 38 11.47 10.14 11.62
CA ASP A 38 12.79 9.67 11.19
C ASP A 38 13.32 10.53 10.02
N ALA A 39 12.49 10.85 9.03
CA ALA A 39 12.87 11.74 7.93
C ALA A 39 13.19 13.18 8.39
N PHE A 40 12.37 13.72 9.30
CA PHE A 40 12.57 15.05 9.89
C PHE A 40 13.93 15.15 10.61
N VAL A 41 14.27 14.15 11.39
CA VAL A 41 15.55 14.08 12.11
C VAL A 41 16.75 13.86 11.16
N ILE A 42 16.56 13.11 10.07
CA ILE A 42 17.60 12.92 9.03
C ILE A 42 17.90 14.24 8.32
N ALA A 43 16.89 15.08 8.09
CA ALA A 43 17.05 16.40 7.48
C ALA A 43 17.81 17.41 8.36
N GLY A 44 18.10 17.07 9.62
CA GLY A 44 18.84 17.95 10.54
C GLY A 44 17.95 18.93 11.33
N ALA A 45 16.65 18.70 11.33
CA ALA A 45 15.69 19.58 12.00
C ALA A 45 15.79 19.52 13.54
N ASN A 46 15.63 20.69 14.18
CA ASN A 46 15.82 20.88 15.63
C ASN A 46 14.50 21.10 16.42
N GLY A 47 13.34 20.94 15.78
CA GLY A 47 12.02 20.97 16.43
C GLY A 47 11.28 22.31 16.40
N ASN A 48 11.91 23.41 15.98
CA ASN A 48 11.28 24.73 15.85
C ASN A 48 10.63 24.99 14.48
N GLU A 49 10.64 24.00 13.59
CA GLU A 49 10.16 24.13 12.21
C GLU A 49 8.69 23.77 12.09
N GLU A 50 7.96 24.51 11.26
CA GLU A 50 6.56 24.22 10.96
C GLU A 50 6.42 22.87 10.24
N ARG A 51 5.44 22.09 10.70
CA ARG A 51 5.19 20.72 10.25
C ARG A 51 3.94 20.69 9.38
N CYS A 52 4.07 20.26 8.13
CA CYS A 52 2.91 20.07 7.24
C CYS A 52 1.94 18.98 7.72
N GLU A 53 0.69 19.02 7.29
CA GLU A 53 -0.25 17.93 7.56
C GLU A 53 0.15 16.65 6.81
N PRO A 54 0.30 15.50 7.50
CA PRO A 54 0.74 14.26 6.86
C PRO A 54 -0.39 13.55 6.13
N TYR A 55 -0.08 12.94 4.99
CA TYR A 55 -0.99 12.02 4.31
C TYR A 55 -0.83 10.58 4.82
N GLU A 56 -1.94 9.96 5.23
CA GLU A 56 -1.95 8.53 5.54
C GLU A 56 -2.11 7.69 4.27
N VAL A 57 -1.01 7.04 3.90
CA VAL A 57 -0.94 6.15 2.75
C VAL A 57 -0.69 4.72 3.21
N THR A 58 -1.55 3.82 2.75
CA THR A 58 -1.39 2.38 2.99
C THR A 58 -0.82 1.72 1.73
N HIS A 59 0.38 1.15 1.82
CA HIS A 59 0.94 0.35 0.72
C HIS A 59 0.65 -1.14 0.95
N GLN A 60 -0.30 -1.68 0.21
CA GLN A 60 -0.60 -3.11 0.20
C GLN A 60 0.23 -3.81 -0.88
N LYS A 61 1.15 -4.68 -0.46
CA LYS A 61 1.99 -5.46 -1.38
C LYS A 61 1.12 -6.50 -2.11
N ARG A 62 1.35 -6.62 -3.42
CA ARG A 62 0.59 -7.51 -4.32
C ARG A 62 0.76 -9.00 -4.02
N ASN A 63 1.86 -9.39 -3.35
CA ASN A 63 2.14 -10.78 -2.95
C ASN A 63 2.76 -10.81 -1.55
N ASN A 64 2.24 -11.68 -0.69
CA ASN A 64 3.01 -12.18 0.45
C ASN A 64 4.17 -12.99 -0.13
N ARG A 65 5.42 -12.76 0.28
CA ARG A 65 6.64 -13.45 -0.22
C ARG A 65 6.71 -14.94 0.19
N LYS A 66 5.58 -15.63 0.27
CA LYS A 66 5.46 -17.02 0.65
C LYS A 66 5.07 -17.82 -0.60
N LEU A 67 5.87 -18.83 -0.90
CA LEU A 67 5.54 -19.80 -1.94
C LEU A 67 4.38 -20.67 -1.45
N GLN A 68 3.41 -20.95 -2.32
CA GLN A 68 2.29 -21.81 -1.99
C GLN A 68 2.78 -23.26 -1.96
N VAL A 69 2.25 -24.09 -1.07
CA VAL A 69 2.52 -25.53 -1.09
C VAL A 69 1.72 -26.17 -2.23
N ASN A 70 2.37 -27.00 -3.03
CA ASN A 70 1.74 -27.85 -4.03
C ASN A 70 0.99 -28.96 -3.29
N ARG A 71 -0.35 -28.97 -3.39
CA ARG A 71 -1.19 -29.96 -2.71
C ARG A 71 -1.07 -31.37 -3.31
N ASN A 72 -0.58 -31.51 -4.54
CA ASN A 72 -0.47 -32.81 -5.21
C ASN A 72 0.90 -33.48 -4.97
N SER A 73 1.97 -32.71 -4.83
CA SER A 73 3.34 -33.27 -4.71
C SER A 73 4.11 -32.78 -3.48
N HIS A 74 3.46 -32.06 -2.56
CA HIS A 74 4.07 -31.42 -1.38
C HIS A 74 5.24 -30.45 -1.71
N GLY A 75 5.55 -30.22 -2.99
CA GLY A 75 6.57 -29.29 -3.46
C GLY A 75 6.14 -27.82 -3.41
N ARG A 76 6.98 -26.91 -3.89
CA ARG A 76 6.63 -25.49 -4.03
C ARG A 76 5.77 -25.29 -5.27
N SER A 77 4.69 -24.53 -5.15
CA SER A 77 3.81 -24.13 -6.25
C SER A 77 3.74 -22.61 -6.34
N VAL A 78 3.84 -22.11 -7.57
CA VAL A 78 3.65 -20.69 -7.91
C VAL A 78 2.38 -20.61 -8.75
N ARG A 79 1.50 -19.67 -8.43
CA ARG A 79 0.35 -19.35 -9.29
C ARG A 79 0.88 -18.85 -10.64
N LYS A 80 0.54 -19.56 -11.72
CA LYS A 80 0.98 -19.21 -13.08
C LYS A 80 0.21 -18.04 -13.68
N LYS A 81 -1.05 -17.85 -13.27
CA LYS A 81 -1.93 -16.79 -13.75
C LYS A 81 -2.33 -15.87 -12.59
N LYS A 82 -2.30 -14.58 -12.86
CA LYS A 82 -2.88 -13.56 -11.99
C LYS A 82 -4.34 -13.34 -12.43
N TYR A 83 -5.24 -13.30 -11.44
CA TYR A 83 -6.65 -12.99 -11.68
C TYR A 83 -6.88 -11.48 -11.54
N ASP A 84 -7.90 -10.98 -12.24
CA ASP A 84 -8.19 -9.55 -12.31
C ASP A 84 -8.66 -9.02 -10.96
N ILE A 85 -9.61 -9.72 -10.34
CA ILE A 85 -10.06 -9.44 -8.97
C ILE A 85 -9.09 -10.09 -7.98
N GLN A 86 -8.67 -9.29 -7.01
CA GLN A 86 -7.74 -9.67 -5.96
C GLN A 86 -8.32 -9.38 -4.57
N PRO A 87 -7.72 -9.92 -3.51
CA PRO A 87 -8.14 -9.58 -2.16
C PRO A 87 -8.03 -8.08 -1.89
N LYS A 88 -8.96 -7.55 -1.09
CA LYS A 88 -9.14 -6.14 -0.72
C LYS A 88 -9.68 -5.22 -1.81
N ASP A 89 -9.95 -5.74 -3.01
CA ASP A 89 -10.61 -4.95 -4.05
C ASP A 89 -12.07 -4.70 -3.64
N LEU A 90 -12.54 -3.46 -3.82
CA LEU A 90 -13.96 -3.14 -3.67
C LEU A 90 -14.68 -3.51 -4.95
N ILE A 91 -15.67 -4.36 -4.80
CA ILE A 91 -16.44 -4.93 -5.89
C ILE A 91 -17.93 -4.64 -5.69
N GLN A 92 -18.64 -4.41 -6.78
CA GLN A 92 -20.05 -4.08 -6.78
C GLN A 92 -20.84 -5.13 -7.56
N LYS A 93 -21.97 -5.56 -6.97
CA LYS A 93 -23.00 -6.35 -7.64
C LYS A 93 -24.35 -5.72 -7.29
N ARG A 94 -25.09 -5.27 -8.31
CA ARG A 94 -26.33 -4.48 -8.14
C ARG A 94 -26.03 -3.23 -7.29
N GLU A 95 -26.70 -3.07 -6.15
CA GLU A 95 -26.52 -1.94 -5.23
C GLU A 95 -25.61 -2.28 -4.03
N LYS A 96 -25.06 -3.50 -3.95
CA LYS A 96 -24.18 -3.92 -2.86
C LYS A 96 -22.72 -3.74 -3.25
N ILE A 97 -21.97 -2.97 -2.45
CA ILE A 97 -20.51 -2.85 -2.54
C ILE A 97 -19.88 -3.65 -1.41
N ARG A 98 -18.97 -4.57 -1.74
CA ARG A 98 -18.30 -5.45 -0.77
C ARG A 98 -16.80 -5.51 -1.04
N GLU A 99 -16.04 -5.85 -0.02
CA GLU A 99 -14.61 -6.14 -0.15
C GLU A 99 -14.39 -7.60 -0.56
N SER A 100 -13.58 -7.82 -1.58
CA SER A 100 -13.16 -9.15 -2.04
C SER A 100 -12.19 -9.79 -1.04
N LYS A 101 -12.51 -10.99 -0.55
CA LYS A 101 -11.57 -11.87 0.17
C LYS A 101 -10.63 -12.63 -0.77
N GLY A 102 -10.91 -12.61 -2.07
CA GLY A 102 -10.11 -13.26 -3.11
C GLY A 102 -10.94 -14.21 -3.98
N VAL A 103 -10.31 -14.68 -5.06
CA VAL A 103 -10.98 -15.52 -6.07
C VAL A 103 -10.70 -17.02 -5.89
N PHE A 104 -11.70 -17.83 -6.23
CA PHE A 104 -11.64 -19.29 -6.17
C PHE A 104 -12.27 -19.94 -7.42
N SER A 105 -12.22 -21.28 -7.49
CA SER A 105 -12.69 -22.07 -8.64
C SER A 105 -12.15 -21.54 -9.97
N TYR A 106 -10.82 -21.42 -10.06
CA TYR A 106 -10.11 -20.92 -11.23
C TYR A 106 -10.56 -19.53 -11.73
N GLY A 107 -11.03 -18.67 -10.82
CA GLY A 107 -11.46 -17.30 -11.15
C GLY A 107 -12.91 -17.19 -11.62
N ARG A 108 -13.73 -18.23 -11.44
CA ARG A 108 -15.18 -18.16 -11.73
C ARG A 108 -15.96 -17.39 -10.67
N TYR A 109 -15.48 -17.42 -9.43
CA TYR A 109 -16.16 -16.82 -8.28
C TYR A 109 -15.21 -15.99 -7.42
N VAL A 110 -15.75 -14.96 -6.79
CA VAL A 110 -15.09 -14.12 -5.79
C VAL A 110 -15.72 -14.36 -4.43
N ARG A 111 -14.90 -14.53 -3.40
CA ARG A 111 -15.33 -14.60 -2.00
C ARG A 111 -15.57 -13.19 -1.47
N ILE A 112 -16.67 -13.03 -0.76
CA ILE A 112 -17.03 -11.80 -0.05
C ILE A 112 -17.30 -12.15 1.42
N ASP A 113 -17.24 -11.14 2.28
CA ASP A 113 -17.79 -11.22 3.63
C ASP A 113 -19.17 -10.57 3.60
N ASP A 114 -20.21 -11.39 3.44
CA ASP A 114 -21.60 -10.95 3.57
C ASP A 114 -22.36 -11.99 4.40
N GLU A 115 -23.41 -11.54 5.07
CA GLU A 115 -24.25 -12.41 5.90
C GLU A 115 -25.19 -13.27 5.05
N GLU A 116 -25.61 -12.77 3.88
CA GLU A 116 -26.52 -13.46 2.96
C GLU A 116 -25.82 -14.40 1.97
N GLU A 117 -24.72 -13.95 1.37
CA GLU A 117 -24.00 -14.68 0.32
C GLU A 117 -22.49 -14.66 0.62
N ASP A 118 -21.84 -15.82 0.60
CA ASP A 118 -20.40 -15.96 0.83
C ASP A 118 -19.56 -15.88 -0.47
N TYR A 119 -20.22 -15.71 -1.62
CA TYR A 119 -19.57 -15.54 -2.93
C TYR A 119 -20.44 -14.89 -3.99
N TRP A 120 -19.79 -14.23 -4.97
CA TRP A 120 -20.41 -13.78 -6.22
C TRP A 120 -19.72 -14.38 -7.45
N LYS A 121 -20.45 -14.47 -8.58
CA LYS A 121 -19.87 -14.82 -9.89
C LYS A 121 -19.09 -13.65 -10.43
N VAL A 122 -17.85 -13.88 -10.88
CA VAL A 122 -16.98 -12.82 -11.39
C VAL A 122 -17.58 -12.08 -12.59
N LYS A 123 -18.42 -12.75 -13.40
CA LYS A 123 -19.10 -12.14 -14.55
C LYS A 123 -20.18 -11.12 -14.18
N GLU A 124 -20.70 -11.18 -12.95
CA GLU A 124 -21.80 -10.33 -12.48
C GLU A 124 -21.29 -9.17 -11.59
N VAL A 125 -19.98 -8.98 -11.56
CA VAL A 125 -19.30 -8.12 -10.58
C VAL A 125 -18.40 -7.14 -11.31
N GLU A 126 -18.47 -5.88 -10.91
CA GLU A 126 -17.60 -4.81 -11.38
C GLU A 126 -16.65 -4.34 -10.28
N ILE A 127 -15.43 -3.94 -10.65
CA ILE A 127 -14.43 -3.45 -9.71
C ILE A 127 -14.61 -1.93 -9.56
N VAL A 128 -14.94 -1.49 -8.35
CA VAL A 128 -15.09 -0.07 -8.01
C VAL A 128 -13.73 0.54 -7.63
N LYS A 129 -12.94 -0.18 -6.83
CA LYS A 129 -11.64 0.29 -6.36
C LYS A 129 -10.67 -0.87 -6.18
N TYR A 130 -9.45 -0.69 -6.68
CA TYR A 130 -8.39 -1.64 -6.44
C TYR A 130 -7.87 -1.55 -4.99
N GLY A 131 -7.80 -2.72 -4.36
CA GLY A 131 -7.35 -3.03 -3.01
C GLY A 131 -5.84 -2.97 -2.82
N GLN A 132 -5.10 -3.01 -3.92
CA GLN A 132 -3.67 -3.24 -3.93
C GLN A 132 -2.86 -2.03 -4.39
N GLY A 133 -1.61 -1.98 -3.96
CA GLY A 133 -0.71 -0.88 -4.26
C GLY A 133 -0.85 0.24 -3.24
N LEU A 134 -0.73 1.47 -3.71
CA LEU A 134 -0.71 2.66 -2.88
C LEU A 134 -2.14 3.20 -2.71
N GLN A 135 -2.68 3.04 -1.51
CA GLN A 135 -4.04 3.48 -1.18
C GLN A 135 -4.00 4.66 -0.23
N PHE A 136 -4.64 5.74 -0.62
CA PHE A 136 -4.88 6.89 0.25
C PHE A 136 -6.09 6.58 1.13
N LYS A 137 -5.94 6.72 2.46
CA LYS A 137 -7.10 6.84 3.33
C LYS A 137 -7.66 8.23 3.10
N SER A 138 -8.80 8.32 2.44
CA SER A 138 -9.48 9.59 2.19
C SER A 138 -9.92 10.18 3.52
N ILE A 139 -9.09 11.01 4.15
CA ILE A 139 -9.55 11.98 5.15
C ILE A 139 -10.22 13.16 4.41
N HIS A 140 -9.88 13.37 3.13
CA HIS A 140 -10.64 14.20 2.21
C HIS A 140 -11.00 13.37 0.98
N PRO A 141 -12.27 13.37 0.52
CA PRO A 141 -12.58 12.84 -0.79
C PRO A 141 -11.69 13.56 -1.82
N PRO A 142 -11.12 12.85 -2.82
CA PRO A 142 -10.41 13.53 -3.88
C PRO A 142 -11.34 14.60 -4.48
N PRO A 143 -10.87 15.84 -4.74
CA PRO A 143 -11.69 16.86 -5.36
C PRO A 143 -12.30 16.28 -6.63
N LYS A 144 -13.59 16.53 -6.84
CA LYS A 144 -14.30 15.99 -8.00
C LYS A 144 -13.53 16.47 -9.23
N ILE A 145 -13.33 15.60 -10.21
CA ILE A 145 -12.58 15.90 -11.45
C ILE A 145 -13.13 17.16 -12.18
N LYS A 146 -14.37 17.56 -11.89
CA LYS A 146 -14.99 18.81 -12.39
C LYS A 146 -14.34 20.10 -11.85
N ASP A 147 -13.66 20.04 -10.71
CA ASP A 147 -13.06 21.19 -10.04
C ASP A 147 -11.64 21.51 -10.54
N LEU A 148 -11.00 20.58 -11.26
CA LEU A 148 -9.67 20.76 -11.88
C LEU A 148 -9.71 21.52 -13.22
N ARG A 149 -10.88 21.73 -13.82
CA ARG A 149 -11.04 22.45 -15.10
C ARG A 149 -11.45 23.92 -14.96
N LYS A 150 -11.60 24.44 -13.74
CA LYS A 150 -12.01 25.84 -13.48
C LYS A 150 -10.85 26.77 -13.07
N GLY A 151 -9.63 26.45 -13.49
CA GLY A 151 -8.42 27.22 -13.14
C GLY A 151 -7.61 27.70 -14.34
N SER A 152 -8.23 27.89 -15.51
CA SER A 152 -7.61 28.56 -16.65
C SER A 152 -8.54 29.66 -17.17
N SER A 153 -8.50 30.80 -16.50
CA SER A 153 -8.95 32.11 -17.01
C SER A 153 -8.00 33.16 -16.45
#